data_AF-A0A962PRV7-F1
#
_entry.id   AF-A0A962PRV7-F1
#
_cell.length_a   1.000
_cell.length_b   1.000
_cell.length_c   1.000
_cell.angle_alpha   90.00
_cell.angle_beta   90.00
_cell.angle_gamma   90.00
#
_symmetry.space_group_name_H-M   'P 1'
#
loop_
_entity.id
_entity.type
_entity.pdbx_description
1 polymer ?
#
loop_
_entity_poly.entity_id
_entity_poly.type
_entity_poly.pdbx_seq_one_letter_code
_entity_poly.pdbx_strand_id
1 'polypeptide(L)'
;MAKPSKARSIPIAYALCFPLGILGLHKFYLARPLVGVAYFFTGGLFIVGWLYDLVTLGDQVRACNEKHSLRDTVTQALEDEIDALEDELADLEDEIHRQRSNDALVPRLQRRIAQLEAQLRTHNEKTID
;
A
#
# COMPACT_ATOMS: atom_id res chain seq x y z
N MET A 1 -11.25 1.77 -10.92
CA MET A 1 -10.95 2.57 -12.14
C MET A 1 -9.66 3.31 -11.86
N ALA A 2 -8.55 2.87 -12.45
CA ALA A 2 -7.21 3.38 -12.14
C ALA A 2 -7.16 4.91 -12.20
N LYS A 3 -6.70 5.54 -11.12
CA LYS A 3 -6.62 7.01 -11.05
C LYS A 3 -5.46 7.43 -11.94
N PRO A 4 -5.70 8.16 -13.05
CA PRO A 4 -4.60 8.56 -13.92
C PRO A 4 -3.66 9.49 -13.15
N SER A 5 -2.39 9.10 -13.08
CA SER A 5 -1.37 9.94 -12.47
C SER A 5 -1.30 11.29 -13.16
N LYS A 6 -1.15 12.37 -12.39
CA LYS A 6 -1.09 13.73 -12.93
C LYS A 6 0.21 13.90 -13.72
N ALA A 7 0.10 13.84 -15.06
CA ALA A 7 1.24 14.06 -15.94
C ALA A 7 1.84 15.46 -15.74
N ARG A 8 3.18 15.53 -15.73
CA ARG A 8 3.91 16.80 -15.72
C ARG A 8 3.83 17.42 -17.10
N SER A 9 3.61 18.74 -17.14
CA SER A 9 3.45 19.46 -18.41
C SER A 9 4.77 20.10 -18.85
N ILE A 10 5.11 19.88 -20.11
CA ILE A 10 6.28 20.45 -20.78
C ILE A 10 6.30 21.99 -20.70
N PRO A 11 5.22 22.73 -21.02
CA PRO A 11 5.26 24.20 -20.99
C PRO A 11 5.53 24.77 -19.60
N ILE A 12 5.01 24.13 -18.53
CA ILE A 12 5.30 24.55 -17.16
C ILE A 12 6.76 24.27 -16.81
N ALA A 13 7.32 23.14 -17.25
CA ALA A 13 8.73 22.85 -17.05
C ALA A 13 9.62 23.93 -17.71
N TYR A 14 9.31 24.32 -18.96
CA TYR A 14 10.02 25.41 -19.64
C TYR A 14 9.82 26.77 -18.95
N ALA A 15 8.60 27.07 -18.49
CA ALA A 15 8.30 28.30 -17.74
C ALA A 15 9.07 28.38 -16.41
N LEU A 16 9.32 27.26 -15.74
CA LEU A 16 10.19 27.20 -14.54
C LEU A 16 11.67 27.27 -14.91
N CYS A 17 12.06 26.69 -16.05
CA CYS A 17 13.46 26.68 -16.50
C CYS A 17 13.94 28.07 -16.95
N PHE A 18 13.07 28.94 -17.47
CA PHE A 18 13.50 30.21 -18.08
C PHE A 18 13.95 31.27 -17.05
N PRO A 19 13.16 31.65 -16.02
CA PRO A 19 13.58 32.62 -15.01
C PRO A 19 14.26 31.98 -13.78
N LEU A 20 14.01 30.70 -13.48
CA LEU A 20 14.56 30.00 -12.31
C LEU A 20 15.56 28.90 -12.69
N GLY A 21 16.01 28.86 -13.94
CA GLY A 21 16.94 27.86 -14.46
C GLY A 21 18.29 27.85 -13.75
N ILE A 22 18.84 29.03 -13.46
CA ILE A 22 20.11 29.21 -12.74
C ILE A 22 19.99 28.72 -11.28
N LEU A 23 18.81 28.84 -10.68
CA LEU A 23 18.52 28.35 -9.33
C LEU A 23 18.27 26.82 -9.28
N GLY A 24 18.12 26.15 -10.44
CA GLY A 24 17.87 24.71 -10.51
C GLY A 24 16.43 24.27 -10.18
N LEU A 25 15.46 25.20 -10.09
CA LEU A 25 14.12 24.88 -9.57
C LEU A 25 13.32 23.91 -10.46
N HIS A 26 13.59 23.90 -11.76
CA HIS A 26 13.01 22.95 -12.71
C HIS A 26 13.33 21.48 -12.35
N LYS A 27 14.50 21.18 -11.76
CA LYS A 27 14.83 19.80 -11.32
C LYS A 27 13.97 19.31 -10.16
N PHE A 28 13.54 20.20 -9.29
CA PHE A 28 12.56 19.88 -8.23
C PHE A 28 11.19 19.55 -8.84
N TYR A 29 10.79 20.26 -9.90
CA TYR A 29 9.58 19.91 -10.66
C TYR A 29 9.68 18.56 -11.37
N LEU A 30 10.88 18.06 -11.65
CA LEU A 30 11.10 16.70 -12.19
C LEU A 30 11.39 15.65 -11.10
N ALA A 31 11.15 15.97 -9.82
CA ALA A 31 11.40 15.09 -8.67
C ALA A 31 12.87 14.61 -8.55
N ARG A 32 13.84 15.42 -8.98
CA ARG A 32 15.29 15.18 -8.84
C ARG A 32 15.93 16.24 -7.93
N PRO A 33 15.63 16.25 -6.61
CA PRO A 33 16.04 17.32 -5.70
C PRO A 33 17.56 17.41 -5.53
N LEU A 34 18.26 16.27 -5.48
CA LEU A 34 19.74 16.23 -5.38
C LEU A 34 20.43 17.02 -6.51
N VAL A 35 19.93 16.88 -7.75
CA VAL A 35 20.49 17.60 -8.91
C VAL A 35 20.12 19.08 -8.85
N GLY A 36 18.92 19.42 -8.38
CA GLY A 36 18.50 20.81 -8.18
C GLY A 36 19.33 21.54 -7.12
N VAL A 37 19.62 20.87 -6.00
CA VAL A 37 20.50 21.40 -4.95
C VAL A 37 21.92 21.58 -5.47
N ALA A 38 22.44 20.62 -6.24
CA ALA A 38 23.74 20.76 -6.89
C ALA A 38 23.78 21.98 -7.83
N TYR A 39 22.74 22.23 -8.62
CA TYR A 39 22.59 23.42 -9.47
C TYR A 39 22.55 24.72 -8.65
N PHE A 40 21.89 24.72 -7.50
CA PHE A 40 21.80 25.89 -6.63
C PHE A 40 23.17 26.29 -6.04
N PHE A 41 23.94 25.33 -5.54
CA PHE A 41 25.28 25.60 -4.97
C PHE A 41 26.33 25.97 -6.03
N THR A 42 26.09 25.66 -7.30
CA THR A 42 27.03 25.88 -8.41
C THR A 42 26.61 27.03 -9.33
N GLY A 43 25.48 27.69 -9.04
CA GLY A 43 24.94 28.80 -9.84
C GLY A 43 24.53 28.36 -11.26
N GLY A 44 23.86 27.21 -11.38
CA GLY A 44 23.42 26.66 -12.67
C GLY A 44 24.59 26.36 -13.61
N LEU A 45 25.66 25.74 -13.08
CA LEU A 45 26.96 25.46 -13.74
C LEU A 45 27.24 26.30 -15.01
N PHE A 46 27.62 27.56 -14.80
CA PHE A 46 28.16 28.48 -15.82
C PHE A 46 27.28 28.67 -17.09
N ILE A 47 25.95 28.65 -16.98
CA ILE A 47 24.99 28.81 -18.10
C ILE A 47 24.98 27.61 -19.08
N VAL A 48 26.07 26.87 -19.21
CA VAL A 48 26.15 25.64 -20.01
C VAL A 48 25.15 24.60 -19.50
N GLY A 49 25.05 24.45 -18.18
CA GLY A 49 24.07 23.56 -17.55
C GLY A 49 22.62 23.97 -17.82
N TRP A 50 22.35 25.26 -18.02
CA TRP A 50 21.03 25.78 -18.38
C TRP A 50 20.69 25.53 -19.85
N LEU A 51 21.67 25.71 -20.75
CA LEU A 51 21.48 25.51 -22.19
C LEU A 51 21.29 24.03 -22.53
N TYR A 52 22.05 23.13 -21.87
CA TYR A 52 21.85 21.68 -22.00
C TYR A 52 20.44 21.26 -21.56
N ASP A 53 19.93 21.87 -20.50
CA ASP A 53 18.60 21.55 -20.00
C ASP A 53 17.50 22.01 -20.95
N LEU A 54 17.62 23.19 -21.57
CA LEU A 54 16.64 23.66 -22.58
C LEU A 54 16.41 22.66 -23.71
N VAL A 55 17.47 21.98 -24.16
CA VAL A 55 17.38 20.99 -25.24
C VAL A 55 16.83 19.65 -24.75
N THR A 56 17.20 19.22 -23.54
CA THR A 56 16.84 17.89 -23.02
C THR A 56 15.56 17.87 -22.17
N LEU A 57 14.99 19.02 -21.81
CA LEU A 57 13.86 19.12 -20.87
C LEU A 57 12.62 18.33 -21.34
N GLY A 58 12.34 18.34 -22.65
CA GLY A 58 11.23 17.58 -23.22
C GLY A 58 11.33 16.08 -22.96
N ASP A 59 12.51 15.50 -23.18
CA ASP A 59 12.78 14.08 -22.94
C ASP A 59 12.78 13.76 -21.45
N GLN A 60 13.33 14.66 -20.63
CA GLN A 60 13.32 14.51 -19.17
C GLN A 60 11.88 14.50 -18.60
N VAL A 61 10.97 15.33 -19.13
CA VAL A 61 9.56 15.33 -18.72
C VAL A 61 8.84 14.05 -19.16
N ARG A 62 9.07 13.59 -20.39
CA ARG A 62 8.48 12.33 -20.90
C ARG A 62 8.93 11.13 -20.06
N ALA A 63 10.23 10.99 -19.83
CA ALA A 63 10.79 9.93 -19.01
C ALA A 63 10.31 9.98 -17.56
N CYS A 64 10.11 11.19 -17.00
CA CYS A 64 9.53 11.34 -15.67
C CYS A 64 8.08 10.86 -15.61
N ASN A 65 7.28 11.21 -16.62
CA ASN A 65 5.86 10.82 -16.68
C ASN A 65 5.72 9.30 -16.83
N GLU A 66 6.53 8.66 -17.67
CA GLU A 66 6.51 7.20 -17.86
C GLU A 66 6.89 6.43 -16.59
N LYS A 67 7.96 6.85 -15.91
CA LYS A 67 8.36 6.25 -14.63
C LYS A 67 7.28 6.41 -13.56
N HIS A 68 6.62 7.56 -13.53
CA HIS A 68 5.56 7.83 -12.57
C HIS A 68 4.32 6.97 -12.85
N SER A 69 3.91 6.82 -14.12
CA SER A 69 2.77 5.97 -14.45
C SER A 69 3.02 4.50 -14.12
N LEU A 70 4.22 3.98 -14.43
CA LEU A 70 4.57 2.59 -14.12
C LEU A 70 4.56 2.34 -12.62
N ARG A 71 5.17 3.23 -11.83
CA ARG A 71 5.18 3.11 -10.38
C ARG A 71 3.76 3.13 -9.81
N ASP A 72 2.94 4.06 -10.27
CA ASP A 72 1.57 4.19 -9.76
C ASP A 72 0.71 2.97 -10.13
N THR A 73 0.87 2.40 -11.32
CA THR A 73 0.20 1.14 -11.70
C THR A 73 0.63 -0.03 -10.83
N VAL A 74 1.93 -0.17 -10.56
CA VAL A 74 2.44 -1.24 -9.68
C VAL A 74 1.95 -1.05 -8.24
N THR A 75 2.01 0.17 -7.71
CA THR A 75 1.50 0.48 -6.37
C THR A 75 0.01 0.19 -6.29
N GLN A 76 -0.78 0.63 -7.27
CA GLN A 76 -2.21 0.37 -7.27
C GLN A 76 -2.52 -1.14 -7.33
N ALA A 77 -1.80 -1.91 -8.13
CA ALA A 77 -1.99 -3.36 -8.19
C ALA A 77 -1.69 -4.04 -6.84
N LEU A 78 -0.66 -3.58 -6.13
CA LEU A 78 -0.33 -4.08 -4.79
C LEU A 78 -1.38 -3.66 -3.75
N GLU A 79 -1.88 -2.42 -3.82
CA GLU A 79 -2.96 -1.94 -2.95
C GLU A 79 -4.24 -2.77 -3.17
N ASP A 80 -4.65 -2.97 -4.43
CA ASP A 80 -5.83 -3.78 -4.78
C ASP A 80 -5.68 -5.25 -4.29
N GLU A 81 -4.47 -5.81 -4.31
CA GLU A 81 -4.18 -7.16 -3.81
C GLU A 81 -4.20 -7.24 -2.28
N ILE A 82 -3.66 -6.23 -1.59
CA ILE A 82 -3.72 -6.14 -0.12
C ILE A 82 -5.18 -6.01 0.34
N ASP A 83 -5.97 -5.13 -0.27
CA ASP A 83 -7.38 -4.93 0.08
C ASP A 83 -8.18 -6.24 -0.07
N ALA A 84 -7.95 -7.00 -1.15
CA ALA A 84 -8.61 -8.29 -1.35
C ALA A 84 -8.21 -9.34 -0.29
N LEU A 85 -6.94 -9.34 0.14
CA LEU A 85 -6.48 -10.21 1.22
C LEU A 85 -7.03 -9.80 2.58
N GLU A 86 -7.19 -8.49 2.83
CA GLU A 86 -7.82 -7.98 4.05
C GLU A 86 -9.30 -8.39 4.13
N ASP A 87 -10.04 -8.30 3.02
CA ASP A 87 -11.43 -8.78 2.93
C ASP A 87 -11.53 -10.29 3.17
N GLU A 88 -10.64 -11.10 2.56
CA GLU A 88 -10.61 -12.54 2.78
C GLU A 88 -10.30 -12.89 4.25
N LEU A 89 -9.36 -12.19 4.88
CA LEU A 89 -9.07 -12.37 6.31
C LEU A 89 -10.26 -12.00 7.20
N ALA A 90 -11.00 -10.94 6.87
CA ALA A 90 -12.20 -10.54 7.61
C ALA A 90 -13.29 -11.61 7.53
N ASP A 91 -13.53 -12.18 6.35
CA ASP A 91 -14.49 -13.28 6.17
C ASP A 91 -14.08 -14.54 6.95
N LEU A 92 -12.78 -14.88 6.96
CA LEU A 92 -12.27 -15.98 7.78
C LEU A 92 -12.42 -15.72 9.28
N GLU A 93 -12.17 -14.49 9.74
CA GLU A 93 -12.33 -14.11 11.14
C GLU A 93 -13.79 -14.27 11.59
N ASP A 94 -14.74 -13.85 10.75
CA ASP A 94 -16.17 -14.03 10.97
C ASP A 94 -16.58 -15.52 11.01
N GLU A 95 -16.02 -16.34 10.12
CA GLU A 95 -16.29 -17.78 10.11
C GLU A 95 -15.72 -18.49 11.35
N ILE A 96 -14.50 -18.12 11.79
CA ILE A 96 -13.94 -18.60 13.06
C ILE A 96 -14.81 -18.17 14.23
N HIS A 97 -15.30 -16.92 14.24
CA HIS A 97 -16.23 -16.45 15.26
C HIS A 97 -17.55 -17.23 15.28
N ARG A 98 -18.11 -17.58 14.11
CA ARG A 98 -19.27 -18.48 14.01
C ARG A 98 -18.96 -19.89 14.51
N GLN A 99 -17.80 -20.46 14.19
CA GLN A 99 -17.41 -21.77 14.69
C GLN A 99 -17.18 -21.77 16.21
N ARG A 100 -16.62 -20.69 16.76
CA ARG A 100 -16.48 -20.51 18.21
C ARG A 100 -17.83 -20.42 18.92
N SER A 101 -18.87 -19.95 18.26
CA SER A 101 -20.25 -20.07 18.78
C SER A 101 -20.70 -21.53 18.89
N ASN A 102 -20.26 -22.40 17.97
CA ASN A 102 -20.46 -23.85 18.05
C ASN A 102 -19.66 -24.51 19.19
N ASP A 103 -18.59 -23.90 19.72
CA ASP A 103 -17.92 -24.37 20.95
C ASP A 103 -18.82 -24.35 22.18
N ALA A 104 -20.04 -23.78 22.12
CA ALA A 104 -21.09 -24.06 23.09
C ALA A 104 -21.46 -25.57 23.18
N LEU A 105 -21.00 -26.40 22.25
CA LEU A 105 -21.05 -27.85 22.31
C LEU A 105 -20.13 -28.42 23.40
N VAL A 106 -18.99 -27.77 23.68
CA VAL A 106 -18.03 -28.23 24.72
C VAL A 106 -18.68 -28.31 26.10
N PRO A 107 -19.34 -27.25 26.64
CA PRO A 107 -20.04 -27.35 27.91
C PRO A 107 -21.27 -28.28 27.85
N ARG A 108 -21.91 -28.46 26.69
CA ARG A 108 -23.02 -29.44 26.54
C ARG A 108 -22.51 -30.89 26.66
N LEU A 109 -21.38 -31.21 26.03
CA LEU A 109 -20.74 -32.51 26.12
C LEU A 109 -20.27 -32.79 27.56
N GLN A 110 -19.64 -31.82 28.22
CA GLN A 110 -19.24 -31.94 29.63
C GLN A 110 -20.43 -32.22 30.55
N ARG A 111 -21.55 -31.51 30.39
CA ARG A 111 -22.78 -31.78 31.16
C ARG A 111 -23.33 -33.18 30.90
N ARG A 112 -23.25 -33.67 29.65
CA ARG A 112 -23.77 -35.00 29.29
C ARG A 112 -22.93 -36.12 29.90
N ILE A 113 -21.61 -35.96 29.91
CA ILE A 113 -20.69 -36.90 30.58
C ILE A 113 -21.00 -36.95 32.08
N ALA A 114 -21.10 -35.79 32.75
CA ALA A 114 -21.41 -35.73 34.18
C ALA A 114 -22.78 -36.36 34.53
N GLN A 115 -23.79 -36.19 33.66
CA GLN A 115 -25.09 -36.85 33.84
C GLN A 115 -25.00 -38.37 33.73
N LEU A 116 -24.25 -38.89 32.75
CA LEU A 116 -24.07 -40.32 32.57
C LEU A 116 -23.30 -40.95 33.74
N GLU A 117 -22.29 -40.28 34.26
CA GLU A 117 -21.57 -40.72 35.46
C GLU A 117 -22.49 -40.81 36.67
N ALA A 118 -23.38 -39.83 36.89
CA ALA A 118 -24.35 -39.87 37.97
C ALA A 118 -25.38 -41.01 37.81
N GLN A 119 -25.84 -41.27 36.58
CA GLN A 119 -26.74 -42.39 36.27
C GLN A 119 -26.07 -43.74 36.52
N LEU A 120 -24.81 -43.90 36.12
CA LEU A 120 -24.02 -45.11 36.41
C LEU A 120 -23.84 -45.31 37.91
N ARG A 121 -23.54 -44.24 38.66
CA ARG A 121 -23.32 -44.31 40.10
C ARG A 121 -24.56 -44.78 40.86
N THR A 122 -25.72 -44.23 40.52
CA THR A 122 -27.01 -44.60 41.11
C THR A 122 -27.48 -45.99 40.70
N HIS A 123 -27.21 -46.42 39.47
CA HIS A 123 -27.50 -47.79 39.06
C HIS A 123 -26.61 -48.80 39.82
N ASN A 124 -25.34 -48.49 40.03
CA ASN A 124 -24.39 -49.39 40.70
C ASN A 124 -24.75 -49.62 42.18
N GLU A 125 -25.18 -48.58 42.91
CA GLU A 125 -25.68 -48.72 44.29
C GLU A 125 -26.89 -49.67 44.40
N LYS A 126 -27.81 -49.62 43.43
CA LYS A 126 -29.02 -50.45 43.42
C LYS A 126 -28.78 -51.92 43.04
N THR A 127 -27.55 -52.26 42.63
CA THR A 127 -27.18 -53.63 42.22
C THR A 127 -26.36 -54.36 43.29
N ILE A 128 -26.00 -53.65 44.38
CA ILE A 128 -25.17 -54.18 45.48
C ILE A 128 -26.02 -54.48 46.74
N ASP A 129 -27.22 -53.88 46.86
CA ASP A 129 -28.31 -54.32 47.77
C ASP A 129 -29.16 -55.43 47.13
#